data_AF-A0A078AL37-F1
#
_entry.id   AF-A0A078AL37-F1
#
_cell.length_a   1.000
_cell.length_b   1.000
_cell.length_c   1.000
_cell.angle_alpha   90.00
_cell.angle_beta   90.00
_cell.angle_gamma   90.00
#
_symmetry.space_group_name_H-M   'P 1'
#
loop_
_entity.id
_entity.type
_entity.pdbx_description
1 polymer ?
#
loop_
_entity_poly.entity_id
_entity_poly.type
_entity_poly.pdbx_seq_one_letter_code
_entity_poly.pdbx_strand_id
1 'polypeptide(L)'
;MVKKKQTEEQKQAAFAAWQASEEYTKIFSFSNARNTIMPIEMGTRDISDKWDQFLKELFELMVFLKVPGRKAKSYEQQYVRTMFLEKCEKKSIDGTTYDITMGCGVEIWNCKSKIVEIYNYLDPSMMEMQLTHETYISWKKELIKMLKEWDKLYVKHIKSGYVEMNAIHMQAMKPLTNLLESNLNFHYLELIEKKKDVPSFRHDALEQKFEEHMTKICEIFYNFGTLKNSFDIKQMLHVLKTKDWPNIPPLSFYFQPLQDALNDTRNWLLKMNEDGILRCKYIIEDNTELMDKTILMIQKDLIAQWLGGDELKQDQFKFIYKVTKVIFDCALRDKLVNNDPHVVDTVIPQMVAFYSILNIKHIHDTKALEKIKEEEKAEREGRKVTFGSTKEEEKKGPLTEEQIYRRRIEQQLNQSTTSQFTSEMQKQRELDKQENEKYGRMWIWDGYINPAKKEQFLACAEKLRHVNSHVVEDIEDFILLQGFKGMKPLDIKKTIDSDLHNRRMKKKNRTKEDEEEEKIQDQRRNFLYQMRPKFCWNFFDDSEVKIPHLLRYNASPMECYEDGRVQSILKDISEIGHHLAKYEEVNWKRLRDSTLEIFRHMDKHEGDDDDKK
;
A
#
# COMPACT_ATOMS: atom_id res chain seq x y z
N MET A 1 46.01 38.13 -62.27
CA MET A 1 45.81 39.09 -61.16
C MET A 1 46.15 38.41 -59.85
N VAL A 2 47.26 38.77 -59.22
CA VAL A 2 47.61 38.30 -57.86
C VAL A 2 46.63 38.95 -56.90
N LYS A 3 45.79 38.18 -56.20
CA LYS A 3 44.93 38.72 -55.15
C LYS A 3 45.84 39.35 -54.08
N LYS A 4 45.81 40.68 -53.93
CA LYS A 4 46.48 41.37 -52.83
C LYS A 4 46.03 40.70 -51.52
N LYS A 5 46.97 40.25 -50.69
CA LYS A 5 46.68 39.74 -49.35
C LYS A 5 46.02 40.88 -48.55
N GLN A 6 44.94 40.57 -47.84
CA GLN A 6 44.30 41.53 -46.93
C GLN A 6 45.28 41.95 -45.83
N THR A 7 45.24 43.21 -45.42
CA THR A 7 45.97 43.69 -44.24
C THR A 7 45.34 43.14 -42.97
N GLU A 8 46.06 43.18 -41.85
CA GLU A 8 45.57 42.64 -40.58
C GLU A 8 44.32 43.38 -40.07
N GLU A 9 44.31 44.71 -40.21
CA GLU A 9 43.15 45.56 -39.93
C GLU A 9 41.93 45.18 -40.79
N GLN A 10 42.14 44.84 -42.06
CA GLN A 10 41.06 44.39 -42.94
C GLN A 10 40.48 43.05 -42.51
N LYS A 11 41.31 42.12 -41.99
CA LYS A 11 40.83 40.84 -41.44
C LYS A 11 40.04 41.04 -40.16
N GLN A 12 40.53 41.88 -39.24
CA GLN A 12 39.81 42.20 -38.00
C GLN A 12 38.48 42.88 -38.29
N ALA A 13 38.44 43.86 -39.19
CA ALA A 13 37.21 44.51 -39.61
C ALA A 13 36.22 43.53 -40.27
N ALA A 14 36.70 42.61 -41.12
CA ALA A 14 35.88 41.56 -41.73
C ALA A 14 35.33 40.57 -40.69
N PHE A 15 36.13 40.23 -39.67
CA PHE A 15 35.71 39.36 -38.58
C PHE A 15 34.66 40.04 -37.69
N ALA A 16 34.86 41.30 -37.30
CA ALA A 16 33.89 42.07 -36.54
C ALA A 16 32.56 42.24 -37.30
N ALA A 17 32.63 42.51 -38.61
CA ALA A 17 31.46 42.56 -39.47
C ALA A 17 30.73 41.20 -39.55
N TRP A 18 31.47 40.09 -39.54
CA TRP A 18 30.89 38.75 -39.49
C TRP A 18 30.26 38.43 -38.14
N GLN A 19 30.88 38.84 -37.01
CA GLN A 19 30.27 38.70 -35.68
C GLN A 19 28.96 39.48 -35.56
N ALA A 20 28.82 40.60 -36.26
CA ALA A 20 27.57 41.35 -36.34
C ALA A 20 26.56 40.79 -37.35
N SER A 21 26.91 39.73 -38.10
CA SER A 21 26.05 39.16 -39.14
C SER A 21 25.01 38.20 -38.56
N GLU A 22 23.89 38.05 -39.28
CA GLU A 22 22.85 37.06 -38.97
C GLU A 22 23.40 35.63 -38.88
N GLU A 23 24.46 35.34 -39.64
CA GLU A 23 25.11 34.03 -39.63
C GLU A 23 25.76 33.71 -38.28
N TYR A 24 26.52 34.65 -37.72
CA TYR A 24 27.10 34.47 -36.39
C TYR A 24 26.01 34.32 -35.33
N THR A 25 24.97 35.15 -35.39
CA THR A 25 23.81 35.06 -34.52
C THR A 25 23.14 33.69 -34.58
N LYS A 26 22.99 33.09 -35.77
CA LYS A 26 22.42 31.74 -35.94
C LYS A 26 23.33 30.63 -35.40
N ILE A 27 24.65 30.72 -35.61
CA ILE A 27 25.62 29.78 -35.03
C ILE A 27 25.58 29.86 -33.49
N PHE A 28 25.55 31.08 -32.95
CA PHE A 28 25.50 31.31 -31.51
C PHE A 28 24.16 30.88 -30.90
N SER A 29 23.04 31.07 -31.60
CA SER A 29 21.72 30.53 -31.22
C SER A 29 21.78 29.02 -31.02
N PHE A 30 22.37 28.28 -31.97
CA PHE A 30 22.52 26.84 -31.84
C PHE A 30 23.51 26.45 -30.72
N SER A 31 24.60 27.21 -30.53
CA SER A 31 25.50 27.01 -29.39
C SER A 31 24.75 27.16 -28.06
N ASN A 32 23.86 28.14 -27.93
CA ASN A 32 22.99 28.30 -26.77
C ASN A 32 21.97 27.16 -26.61
N ALA A 33 21.47 26.61 -27.71
CA ALA A 33 20.57 25.46 -27.69
C ALA A 33 21.23 24.20 -27.10
N ARG A 34 22.56 24.11 -27.06
CA ARG A 34 23.27 23.02 -26.34
C ARG A 34 22.95 22.98 -24.86
N ASN A 35 22.64 24.13 -24.26
CA ASN A 35 22.30 24.25 -22.84
C ASN A 35 20.89 23.73 -22.52
N THR A 36 20.08 23.40 -23.53
CA THR A 36 18.75 22.80 -23.32
C THR A 36 18.78 21.29 -23.15
N ILE A 37 19.95 20.66 -23.34
CA ILE A 37 20.16 19.22 -23.18
C ILE A 37 21.33 18.97 -22.24
N MET A 38 21.40 17.77 -21.65
CA MET A 38 22.58 17.37 -20.91
C MET A 38 23.80 17.28 -21.83
N PRO A 39 25.02 17.55 -21.33
CA PRO A 39 26.25 17.33 -22.06
C PRO A 39 26.34 15.92 -22.64
N ILE A 40 26.75 15.83 -23.90
CA ILE A 40 26.87 14.54 -24.60
C ILE A 40 28.31 14.19 -24.91
N GLU A 41 28.58 12.89 -24.84
CA GLU A 41 29.87 12.30 -25.13
C GLU A 41 29.69 10.94 -25.80
N MET A 42 30.79 10.32 -26.23
CA MET A 42 30.75 8.97 -26.79
C MET A 42 30.28 7.92 -25.78
N GLY A 43 30.38 8.20 -24.47
CA GLY A 43 29.88 7.36 -23.38
C GLY A 43 28.37 7.47 -23.12
N THR A 44 27.69 8.52 -23.60
CA THR A 44 26.26 8.75 -23.35
C THR A 44 25.42 7.57 -23.86
N ARG A 45 24.66 6.92 -22.98
CA ARG A 45 23.97 5.66 -23.29
C ARG A 45 22.54 5.83 -23.79
N ASP A 46 21.86 6.89 -23.41
CA ASP A 46 20.48 7.17 -23.86
C ASP A 46 20.25 8.69 -23.82
N ILE A 47 19.25 9.16 -24.57
CA ILE A 47 18.85 10.56 -24.64
C ILE A 47 17.32 10.71 -24.55
N SER A 48 16.78 10.41 -23.36
CA SER A 48 15.34 10.51 -23.06
C SER A 48 14.85 11.95 -22.82
N ASP A 49 15.75 12.90 -22.56
CA ASP A 49 15.41 14.30 -22.28
C ASP A 49 14.81 15.03 -23.49
N LYS A 50 14.34 16.28 -23.30
CA LYS A 50 13.75 17.12 -24.35
C LYS A 50 14.78 17.63 -25.37
N TRP A 51 14.98 16.88 -26.45
CA TRP A 51 15.95 17.20 -27.51
C TRP A 51 15.37 17.98 -28.70
N ASP A 52 14.05 18.17 -28.76
CA ASP A 52 13.36 18.76 -29.91
C ASP A 52 13.92 20.14 -30.27
N GLN A 53 14.20 20.97 -29.26
CA GLN A 53 14.75 22.32 -29.48
C GLN A 53 16.19 22.26 -30.04
N PHE A 54 17.05 21.42 -29.48
CA PHE A 54 18.42 21.24 -29.98
C PHE A 54 18.44 20.75 -31.43
N LEU A 55 17.62 19.74 -31.75
CA LEU A 55 17.54 19.17 -33.09
C LEU A 55 16.93 20.14 -34.12
N LYS A 56 15.95 20.93 -33.69
CA LYS A 56 15.35 22.00 -34.50
C LYS A 56 16.39 23.08 -34.84
N GLU A 57 17.12 23.59 -33.85
CA GLU A 57 18.14 24.62 -34.06
C GLU A 57 19.30 24.10 -34.93
N LEU A 58 19.71 22.83 -34.75
CA LEU A 58 20.70 22.18 -35.62
C LEU A 58 20.21 22.16 -37.08
N PHE A 59 18.95 21.78 -37.29
CA PHE A 59 18.35 21.74 -38.62
C PHE A 59 18.24 23.14 -39.25
N GLU A 60 17.77 24.13 -38.50
CA GLU A 60 17.67 25.51 -38.95
C GLU A 60 19.04 26.08 -39.32
N LEU A 61 20.07 25.81 -38.52
CA LEU A 61 21.45 26.20 -38.83
C LEU A 61 21.90 25.61 -40.17
N MET A 62 21.60 24.34 -40.44
CA MET A 62 21.95 23.70 -41.70
C MET A 62 21.23 24.28 -42.92
N VAL A 63 19.96 24.64 -42.76
CA VAL A 63 19.19 25.33 -43.79
C VAL A 63 19.79 26.72 -44.06
N PHE A 64 20.07 27.47 -42.99
CA PHE A 64 20.61 28.83 -43.06
C PHE A 64 21.97 28.87 -43.75
N LEU A 65 22.89 27.97 -43.35
CA LEU A 65 24.23 27.87 -43.95
C LEU A 65 24.23 27.28 -45.36
N LYS A 66 23.06 26.91 -45.91
CA LYS A 66 22.89 26.29 -47.24
C LYS A 66 23.84 25.11 -47.45
N VAL A 67 23.91 24.23 -46.45
CA VAL A 67 24.85 23.09 -46.46
C VAL A 67 24.65 22.25 -47.73
N PRO A 68 25.69 22.08 -48.57
CA PRO A 68 25.52 21.52 -49.91
C PRO A 68 25.23 20.02 -49.85
N GLY A 69 24.18 19.60 -50.55
CA GLY A 69 23.77 18.19 -50.62
C GLY A 69 22.96 17.71 -49.42
N ARG A 70 22.43 18.62 -48.58
CA ARG A 70 21.47 18.32 -47.51
C ARG A 70 20.26 17.56 -48.07
N LYS A 71 19.88 16.46 -47.41
CA LYS A 71 18.78 15.57 -47.77
C LYS A 71 17.72 15.44 -46.69
N ALA A 72 18.05 15.63 -45.40
CA ALA A 72 17.05 15.53 -44.35
C ALA A 72 16.03 16.68 -44.43
N LYS A 73 14.76 16.38 -44.07
CA LYS A 73 13.68 17.38 -43.97
C LYS A 73 13.50 17.94 -42.57
N SER A 74 13.96 17.21 -41.56
CA SER A 74 13.92 17.50 -40.14
C SER A 74 14.90 16.58 -39.42
N TYR A 75 15.29 16.95 -38.21
CA TYR A 75 15.96 16.06 -37.25
C TYR A 75 14.97 15.71 -36.14
N GLU A 76 14.66 14.43 -35.97
CA GLU A 76 13.68 13.96 -35.00
C GLU A 76 14.34 13.11 -33.93
N GLN A 77 13.91 13.29 -32.67
CA GLN A 77 14.53 12.63 -31.53
C GLN A 77 14.43 11.10 -31.62
N GLN A 78 13.34 10.55 -32.15
CA GLN A 78 13.19 9.09 -32.32
C GLN A 78 14.34 8.47 -33.13
N TYR A 79 14.80 9.14 -34.18
CA TYR A 79 15.91 8.67 -35.00
C TYR A 79 17.25 8.88 -34.31
N VAL A 80 17.46 10.04 -33.70
CA VAL A 80 18.73 10.37 -33.03
C VAL A 80 18.94 9.48 -31.81
N ARG A 81 17.90 9.19 -31.03
CA ARG A 81 17.98 8.37 -29.81
C ARG A 81 18.51 6.96 -30.07
N THR A 82 18.10 6.34 -31.17
CA THR A 82 18.61 5.01 -31.58
C THR A 82 20.10 4.98 -31.93
N MET A 83 20.77 6.13 -32.03
CA MET A 83 22.23 6.21 -32.23
C MET A 83 22.99 6.16 -30.89
N PHE A 84 22.33 6.48 -29.78
CA PHE A 84 22.91 6.46 -28.46
C PHE A 84 22.80 5.05 -27.91
N LEU A 85 23.77 4.23 -28.28
CA LEU A 85 24.05 2.94 -27.66
C LEU A 85 25.57 2.81 -27.52
N GLU A 86 26.00 1.95 -26.63
CA GLU A 86 27.38 1.48 -26.57
C GLU A 86 27.70 0.61 -27.79
N LYS A 87 28.91 0.75 -28.35
CA LYS A 87 29.36 -0.07 -29.47
C LYS A 87 29.59 -1.51 -29.01
N CYS A 88 28.65 -2.39 -29.34
CA CYS A 88 28.68 -3.80 -28.97
C CYS A 88 28.04 -4.66 -30.07
N GLU A 89 28.41 -5.94 -30.13
CA GLU A 89 27.76 -6.93 -31.00
C GLU A 89 26.52 -7.54 -30.34
N LYS A 90 26.51 -7.56 -29.01
CA LYS A 90 25.40 -8.04 -28.19
C LYS A 90 25.14 -7.05 -27.05
N LYS A 91 23.88 -6.71 -26.84
CA LYS A 91 23.46 -5.88 -25.70
C LYS A 91 22.47 -6.66 -24.84
N SER A 92 22.77 -6.81 -23.56
CA SER A 92 21.78 -7.29 -22.58
C SER A 92 21.01 -6.08 -22.05
N ILE A 93 19.68 -6.11 -22.14
CA ILE A 93 18.76 -5.13 -21.57
C ILE A 93 17.74 -5.92 -20.76
N ASP A 94 17.67 -5.67 -19.46
CA ASP A 94 16.68 -6.22 -18.54
C ASP A 94 16.58 -7.77 -18.62
N GLY A 95 17.74 -8.42 -18.81
CA GLY A 95 17.87 -9.88 -18.91
C GLY A 95 17.69 -10.47 -20.30
N THR A 96 17.29 -9.68 -21.29
CA THR A 96 17.18 -10.12 -22.69
C THR A 96 18.42 -9.68 -23.46
N THR A 97 19.07 -10.62 -24.14
CA THR A 97 20.21 -10.31 -25.02
C THR A 97 19.72 -10.08 -26.44
N TYR A 98 20.11 -8.93 -26.99
CA TYR A 98 19.83 -8.51 -28.35
C TYR A 98 21.12 -8.55 -29.16
N ASP A 99 21.06 -9.20 -30.32
CA ASP A 99 22.17 -9.19 -31.27
C ASP A 99 22.06 -7.92 -32.15
N ILE A 100 23.19 -7.25 -32.36
CA ILE A 100 23.30 -6.05 -33.20
C ILE A 100 24.25 -6.38 -34.34
N THR A 101 23.79 -6.17 -35.56
CA THR A 101 24.63 -6.41 -36.73
C THR A 101 25.84 -5.48 -36.71
N MET A 102 27.02 -5.99 -37.06
CA MET A 102 28.24 -5.17 -37.11
C MET A 102 28.05 -3.94 -38.02
N GLY A 103 27.29 -4.08 -39.10
CA GLY A 103 26.94 -2.97 -40.00
C GLY A 103 26.14 -1.87 -39.29
N CYS A 104 25.10 -2.24 -38.55
CA CYS A 104 24.30 -1.31 -37.74
C CYS A 104 25.15 -0.66 -36.64
N GLY A 105 25.91 -1.46 -35.88
CA GLY A 105 26.78 -0.97 -34.80
C GLY A 105 27.82 0.07 -35.26
N VAL A 106 28.42 -0.12 -36.44
CA VAL A 106 29.33 0.87 -37.04
C VAL A 106 28.59 2.12 -37.49
N GLU A 107 27.39 1.98 -38.05
CA GLU A 107 26.58 3.09 -38.53
C GLU A 107 26.14 4.03 -37.40
N ILE A 108 25.56 3.47 -36.33
CA ILE A 108 25.11 4.24 -35.17
C ILE A 108 26.29 4.95 -34.49
N TRP A 109 27.44 4.27 -34.37
CA TRP A 109 28.63 4.83 -33.75
C TRP A 109 29.19 6.02 -34.54
N ASN A 110 29.26 5.89 -35.87
CA ASN A 110 29.73 6.98 -36.72
C ASN A 110 28.76 8.17 -36.68
N CYS A 111 27.45 7.92 -36.62
CA CYS A 111 26.46 8.98 -36.53
C CYS A 111 26.54 9.71 -35.18
N LYS A 112 26.61 8.95 -34.07
CA LYS A 112 26.84 9.46 -32.71
C LYS A 112 28.14 10.28 -32.62
N SER A 113 29.23 9.77 -33.20
CA SER A 113 30.51 10.48 -33.23
C SER A 113 30.40 11.84 -33.89
N LYS A 114 29.63 11.97 -34.97
CA LYS A 114 29.50 13.24 -35.69
C LYS A 114 28.63 14.26 -34.96
N ILE A 115 27.54 13.83 -34.30
CA ILE A 115 26.74 14.78 -33.51
C ILE A 115 27.50 15.24 -32.25
N VAL A 116 28.28 14.34 -31.62
CA VAL A 116 29.17 14.71 -30.49
C VAL A 116 30.29 15.65 -30.95
N GLU A 117 30.88 15.40 -32.12
CA GLU A 117 31.89 16.30 -32.71
C GLU A 117 31.32 17.71 -32.95
N ILE A 118 30.13 17.81 -33.55
CA ILE A 118 29.44 19.10 -33.76
C ILE A 118 29.12 19.76 -32.42
N TYR A 119 28.61 19.00 -31.45
CA TYR A 119 28.30 19.49 -30.11
C TYR A 119 29.54 20.08 -29.44
N ASN A 120 30.69 19.43 -29.52
CA ASN A 120 31.93 19.92 -28.92
C ASN A 120 32.57 21.07 -29.70
N TYR A 121 32.47 21.06 -31.03
CA TYR A 121 33.01 22.11 -31.88
C TYR A 121 32.33 23.48 -31.69
N LEU A 122 31.08 23.45 -31.25
CA LEU A 122 30.27 24.63 -30.95
C LEU A 122 30.17 24.92 -29.45
N ASP A 123 31.09 24.36 -28.66
CA ASP A 123 31.24 24.77 -27.28
C ASP A 123 31.68 26.23 -27.17
N PRO A 124 31.02 27.08 -26.37
CA PRO A 124 31.41 28.49 -26.23
C PRO A 124 32.90 28.67 -25.94
N SER A 125 33.47 27.85 -25.05
CA SER A 125 34.89 27.92 -24.69
C SER A 125 35.80 27.52 -25.86
N MET A 126 35.41 26.48 -26.61
CA MET A 126 36.14 26.07 -27.82
C MET A 126 36.02 27.11 -28.93
N MET A 127 34.85 27.70 -29.11
CA MET A 127 34.61 28.76 -30.08
C MET A 127 35.47 29.98 -29.74
N GLU A 128 35.44 30.47 -28.50
CA GLU A 128 36.28 31.61 -28.08
C GLU A 128 37.77 31.37 -28.35
N MET A 129 38.26 30.15 -28.15
CA MET A 129 39.66 29.79 -28.39
C MET A 129 40.01 29.64 -29.88
N GLN A 130 39.12 29.04 -30.68
CA GLN A 130 39.42 28.65 -32.06
C GLN A 130 38.93 29.64 -33.11
N LEU A 131 37.98 30.52 -32.77
CA LEU A 131 37.29 31.44 -33.67
C LEU A 131 37.91 32.83 -33.61
N THR A 132 39.04 33.00 -34.28
CA THR A 132 39.78 34.27 -34.38
C THR A 132 39.58 34.92 -35.75
N HIS A 133 39.99 36.18 -35.89
CA HIS A 133 39.96 36.88 -37.18
C HIS A 133 40.86 36.23 -38.25
N GLU A 134 41.84 35.40 -37.87
CA GLU A 134 42.66 34.62 -38.80
C GLU A 134 42.02 33.30 -39.21
N THR A 135 41.29 32.66 -38.29
CA THR A 135 40.84 31.26 -38.43
C THR A 135 39.36 31.13 -38.79
N TYR A 136 38.53 32.18 -38.66
CA TYR A 136 37.07 32.06 -38.79
C TYR A 136 36.61 31.51 -40.15
N ILE A 137 37.31 31.84 -41.24
CA ILE A 137 36.97 31.33 -42.58
C ILE A 137 37.22 29.82 -42.67
N SER A 138 38.36 29.34 -42.18
CA SER A 138 38.67 27.91 -42.14
C SER A 138 37.77 27.17 -41.15
N TRP A 139 37.52 27.77 -39.98
CA TRP A 139 36.65 27.23 -38.94
C TRP A 139 35.23 27.02 -39.46
N LYS A 140 34.68 28.01 -40.18
CA LYS A 140 33.36 27.93 -40.82
C LYS A 140 33.31 26.83 -41.89
N LYS A 141 34.35 26.71 -42.72
CA LYS A 141 34.41 25.66 -43.74
C LYS A 141 34.40 24.27 -43.11
N GLU A 142 35.11 24.09 -41.99
CA GLU A 142 35.11 22.84 -41.26
C GLU A 142 33.74 22.56 -40.62
N LEU A 143 33.08 23.57 -40.02
CA LEU A 143 31.71 23.42 -39.53
C LEU A 143 30.74 22.96 -40.63
N ILE A 144 30.76 23.62 -41.80
CA ILE A 144 29.90 23.24 -42.94
C ILE A 144 30.21 21.80 -43.40
N LYS A 145 31.47 21.39 -43.37
CA LYS A 145 31.88 20.02 -43.70
C LYS A 145 31.35 19.01 -42.68
N MET A 146 31.47 19.28 -41.39
CA MET A 146 30.90 18.44 -40.32
C MET A 146 29.38 18.31 -40.44
N LEU A 147 28.67 19.42 -40.66
CA LEU A 147 27.22 19.43 -40.86
C LEU A 147 26.80 18.60 -42.10
N LYS A 148 27.53 18.71 -43.20
CA LYS A 148 27.30 17.91 -44.41
C LYS A 148 27.49 16.42 -44.16
N GLU A 149 28.54 16.05 -43.42
CA GLU A 149 28.82 14.66 -43.05
C GLU A 149 27.73 14.12 -42.11
N TRP A 150 27.31 14.90 -41.12
CA TRP A 150 26.19 14.58 -40.23
C TRP A 150 24.91 14.26 -41.00
N ASP A 151 24.44 15.17 -41.87
CA ASP A 151 23.20 14.95 -42.62
C ASP A 151 23.25 13.71 -43.52
N LYS A 152 24.41 13.45 -44.14
CA LYS A 152 24.64 12.24 -44.93
C LYS A 152 24.51 10.98 -44.06
N LEU A 153 25.12 10.96 -42.87
CA LEU A 153 25.04 9.82 -41.95
C LEU A 153 23.66 9.66 -41.34
N TYR A 154 23.01 10.75 -40.95
CA TYR A 154 21.65 10.76 -40.40
C TYR A 154 20.65 10.16 -41.39
N VAL A 155 20.68 10.59 -42.66
CA VAL A 155 19.79 10.04 -43.70
C VAL A 155 20.10 8.58 -44.01
N LYS A 156 21.36 8.15 -43.86
CA LYS A 156 21.72 6.74 -43.96
C LYS A 156 21.12 5.94 -42.79
N HIS A 157 21.32 6.42 -41.57
CA HIS A 157 20.80 5.83 -40.33
C HIS A 157 19.29 5.60 -40.38
N ILE A 158 18.51 6.61 -40.78
CA ILE A 158 17.04 6.46 -40.92
C ILE A 158 16.66 5.28 -41.82
N LYS A 159 17.41 5.04 -42.88
CA LYS A 159 17.10 4.00 -43.88
C LYS A 159 17.54 2.61 -43.46
N SER A 160 18.61 2.50 -42.68
CA SER A 160 19.18 1.22 -42.26
C SER A 160 19.26 1.08 -40.75
N GLY A 161 20.18 1.77 -40.07
CA GLY A 161 20.46 1.56 -38.65
C GLY A 161 19.24 1.75 -37.73
N TYR A 162 18.38 2.73 -38.02
CA TYR A 162 17.18 3.01 -37.24
C TYR A 162 16.21 1.83 -37.21
N VAL A 163 16.00 1.13 -38.33
CA VAL A 163 15.00 0.05 -38.42
C VAL A 163 15.33 -1.08 -37.45
N GLU A 164 16.61 -1.48 -37.41
CA GLU A 164 17.11 -2.52 -36.52
C GLU A 164 17.08 -2.06 -35.06
N MET A 165 17.63 -0.88 -34.77
CA MET A 165 17.70 -0.36 -33.40
C MET A 165 16.33 -0.05 -32.80
N ASN A 166 15.41 0.48 -33.60
CA ASN A 166 14.04 0.74 -33.15
C ASN A 166 13.31 -0.57 -32.82
N ALA A 167 13.55 -1.65 -33.58
CA ALA A 167 12.97 -2.95 -33.25
C ALA A 167 13.45 -3.44 -31.88
N ILE A 168 14.75 -3.31 -31.59
CA ILE A 168 15.33 -3.63 -30.27
C ILE A 168 14.71 -2.76 -29.18
N HIS A 169 14.67 -1.43 -29.38
CA HIS A 169 14.11 -0.50 -28.39
C HIS A 169 12.63 -0.78 -28.10
N MET A 170 11.81 -1.02 -29.13
CA MET A 170 10.39 -1.34 -28.97
C MET A 170 10.19 -2.66 -28.24
N GLN A 171 11.05 -3.65 -28.47
CA GLN A 171 10.98 -4.93 -27.77
C GLN A 171 11.41 -4.81 -26.31
N ALA A 172 12.51 -4.08 -26.03
CA ALA A 172 12.99 -3.81 -24.68
C ALA A 172 11.96 -3.01 -23.86
N MET A 173 11.33 -2.01 -24.47
CA MET A 173 10.32 -1.16 -23.82
C MET A 173 8.95 -1.80 -23.66
N LYS A 174 8.71 -2.96 -24.29
CA LYS A 174 7.38 -3.60 -24.30
C LYS A 174 6.78 -3.79 -22.90
N PRO A 175 7.51 -4.25 -21.87
CA PRO A 175 6.96 -4.38 -20.51
C PRO A 175 6.45 -3.04 -19.95
N LEU A 176 7.21 -1.95 -20.13
CA LEU A 176 6.84 -0.63 -19.63
C LEU A 176 5.67 -0.05 -20.43
N THR A 177 5.69 -0.15 -21.76
CA THR A 177 4.56 0.28 -22.62
C THR A 177 3.27 -0.43 -22.24
N ASN A 178 3.34 -1.74 -22.01
CA ASN A 178 2.21 -2.54 -21.57
C ASN A 178 1.66 -2.06 -20.22
N LEU A 179 2.53 -1.73 -19.25
CA LEU A 179 2.13 -1.18 -17.95
C LEU A 179 1.48 0.20 -18.08
N LEU A 180 2.06 1.09 -18.89
CA LEU A 180 1.51 2.43 -19.14
C LEU A 180 0.10 2.33 -19.72
N GLU A 181 -0.10 1.46 -20.71
CA GLU A 181 -1.39 1.23 -21.34
C GLU A 181 -2.41 0.60 -20.38
N SER A 182 -2.04 -0.44 -19.61
CA SER A 182 -2.96 -1.06 -18.66
C SER A 182 -3.34 -0.11 -17.53
N ASN A 183 -2.41 0.69 -17.01
CA ASN A 183 -2.70 1.71 -15.99
C ASN A 183 -3.62 2.81 -16.54
N LEU A 184 -3.40 3.28 -17.77
CA LEU A 184 -4.26 4.29 -18.41
C LEU A 184 -5.69 3.76 -18.61
N ASN A 185 -5.82 2.54 -19.12
CA ASN A 185 -7.13 1.90 -19.30
C ASN A 185 -7.85 1.70 -17.96
N PHE A 186 -7.13 1.29 -16.93
CA PHE A 186 -7.69 1.11 -15.58
C PHE A 186 -8.13 2.45 -14.98
N HIS A 187 -7.33 3.51 -15.13
CA HIS A 187 -7.69 4.87 -14.71
C HIS A 187 -8.96 5.38 -15.42
N TYR A 188 -9.07 5.17 -16.74
CA TYR A 188 -10.28 5.56 -17.48
C TYR A 188 -11.52 4.79 -17.01
N LEU A 189 -11.38 3.52 -16.62
CA LEU A 189 -12.48 2.76 -16.05
C LEU A 189 -12.99 3.40 -14.75
N GLU A 190 -12.10 3.74 -13.82
CA GLU A 190 -12.44 4.41 -12.55
C GLU A 190 -13.13 5.77 -12.79
N LEU A 191 -12.71 6.51 -13.82
CA LEU A 191 -13.39 7.76 -14.21
C LEU A 191 -14.80 7.53 -14.77
N ILE A 192 -15.04 6.40 -15.44
CA ILE A 192 -16.36 6.01 -15.94
C ILE A 192 -17.26 5.56 -14.80
N GLU A 193 -16.74 4.78 -13.85
CA GLU A 193 -17.46 4.28 -12.66
C GLU A 193 -18.04 5.42 -11.81
N LYS A 194 -17.32 6.54 -11.72
CA LYS A 194 -17.84 7.76 -11.06
C LYS A 194 -19.10 8.34 -11.72
N LYS A 195 -19.40 7.98 -12.97
CA LYS A 195 -20.50 8.55 -13.77
C LYS A 195 -21.57 7.52 -14.12
N LYS A 196 -21.21 6.24 -14.23
CA LYS A 196 -22.08 5.16 -14.72
C LYS A 196 -21.70 3.85 -14.03
N ASP A 197 -22.69 2.99 -13.82
CA ASP A 197 -22.44 1.63 -13.35
C ASP A 197 -21.69 0.81 -14.41
N VAL A 198 -20.64 0.13 -13.99
CA VAL A 198 -19.76 -0.66 -14.86
C VAL A 198 -19.85 -2.13 -14.42
N PRO A 199 -20.03 -3.08 -15.36
CA PRO A 199 -20.02 -4.49 -15.01
C PRO A 199 -18.72 -4.91 -14.33
N SER A 200 -18.81 -5.60 -13.18
CA SER A 200 -17.66 -6.00 -12.35
C SER A 200 -16.57 -6.73 -13.13
N PHE A 201 -16.94 -7.60 -14.09
CA PHE A 201 -15.98 -8.34 -14.90
C PHE A 201 -15.02 -7.45 -15.71
N ARG A 202 -15.43 -6.22 -16.06
CA ARG A 202 -14.56 -5.28 -16.77
C ARG A 202 -13.49 -4.71 -15.84
N HIS A 203 -13.89 -4.40 -14.61
CA HIS A 203 -12.98 -3.96 -13.56
C HIS A 203 -11.94 -5.07 -13.28
N ASP A 204 -12.42 -6.29 -13.01
CA ASP A 204 -11.55 -7.43 -12.74
C ASP A 204 -10.57 -7.71 -13.89
N ALA A 205 -11.03 -7.62 -15.15
CA ALA A 205 -10.16 -7.85 -16.32
C ALA A 205 -9.09 -6.78 -16.53
N LEU A 206 -9.41 -5.49 -16.29
CA LEU A 206 -8.43 -4.41 -16.41
C LEU A 206 -7.47 -4.38 -15.23
N GLU A 207 -7.95 -4.66 -14.02
CA GLU A 207 -7.13 -4.82 -12.83
C GLU A 207 -6.13 -5.97 -13.02
N GLN A 208 -6.59 -7.15 -13.45
CA GLN A 208 -5.70 -8.30 -13.71
C GLN A 208 -4.59 -7.95 -14.72
N LYS A 209 -4.91 -7.22 -15.79
CA LYS A 209 -3.88 -6.77 -16.76
C LYS A 209 -2.89 -5.79 -16.12
N PHE A 210 -3.36 -4.90 -15.25
CA PHE A 210 -2.48 -4.01 -14.50
C PHE A 210 -1.58 -4.81 -13.55
N GLU A 211 -2.13 -5.77 -12.79
CA GLU A 211 -1.38 -6.68 -11.92
C GLU A 211 -0.27 -7.42 -12.68
N GLU A 212 -0.61 -8.06 -13.80
CA GLU A 212 0.32 -8.82 -14.63
C GLU A 212 1.49 -7.94 -15.13
N HIS A 213 1.19 -6.76 -15.67
CA HIS A 213 2.21 -5.85 -16.20
C HIS A 213 3.04 -5.20 -15.09
N MET A 214 2.44 -4.82 -13.97
CA MET A 214 3.15 -4.24 -12.83
C MET A 214 4.08 -5.27 -12.19
N THR A 215 3.63 -6.52 -12.06
CA THR A 215 4.46 -7.65 -11.62
C THR A 215 5.70 -7.79 -12.50
N LYS A 216 5.56 -7.69 -13.83
CA LYS A 216 6.69 -7.77 -14.76
C LYS A 216 7.72 -6.66 -14.55
N ILE A 217 7.28 -5.44 -14.26
CA ILE A 217 8.17 -4.32 -13.94
C ILE A 217 8.88 -4.52 -12.60
N CYS A 218 8.16 -4.99 -11.58
CA CYS A 218 8.77 -5.35 -10.30
C CYS A 218 9.82 -6.47 -10.45
N GLU A 219 9.60 -7.47 -11.30
CA GLU A 219 10.61 -8.50 -11.60
C GLU A 219 11.88 -7.89 -12.22
N ILE A 220 11.75 -6.91 -13.12
CA ILE A 220 12.91 -6.24 -13.72
C ILE A 220 13.66 -5.45 -12.65
N PHE A 221 12.95 -4.65 -11.84
CA PHE A 221 13.57 -3.91 -10.74
C PHE A 221 14.21 -4.81 -9.68
N TYR A 222 13.66 -6.01 -9.46
CA TYR A 222 14.20 -6.98 -8.51
C TYR A 222 15.47 -7.66 -9.05
N ASN A 223 15.47 -8.06 -10.32
CA ASN A 223 16.58 -8.79 -10.92
C ASN A 223 17.75 -7.89 -11.37
N PHE A 224 17.45 -6.67 -11.82
CA PHE A 224 18.42 -5.77 -12.45
C PHE A 224 18.52 -4.41 -11.76
N GLY A 225 17.52 -4.03 -10.97
CA GLY A 225 17.47 -2.77 -10.23
C GLY A 225 17.88 -2.90 -8.76
N THR A 226 17.27 -2.07 -7.92
CA THR A 226 17.58 -1.97 -6.48
C THR A 226 16.45 -2.48 -5.57
N LEU A 227 15.37 -3.00 -6.15
CA LEU A 227 14.27 -3.56 -5.37
C LEU A 227 14.70 -4.88 -4.73
N LYS A 228 14.64 -4.98 -3.40
CA LYS A 228 15.06 -6.17 -2.64
C LYS A 228 13.92 -6.92 -1.97
N ASN A 229 12.78 -6.26 -1.83
CA ASN A 229 11.62 -6.79 -1.12
C ASN A 229 10.83 -7.73 -2.03
N SER A 230 10.29 -8.81 -1.45
CA SER A 230 9.29 -9.64 -2.14
C SER A 230 8.04 -8.82 -2.42
N PHE A 231 7.35 -9.12 -3.52
CA PHE A 231 6.15 -8.41 -3.95
C PHE A 231 5.09 -9.39 -4.42
N ASP A 232 3.82 -9.04 -4.18
CA ASP A 232 2.64 -9.69 -4.74
C ASP A 232 1.59 -8.61 -5.01
N ILE A 233 1.58 -8.11 -6.26
CA ILE A 233 0.72 -6.98 -6.65
C ILE A 233 -0.76 -7.33 -6.52
N LYS A 234 -1.13 -8.57 -6.79
CA LYS A 234 -2.50 -9.05 -6.66
C LYS A 234 -2.96 -9.04 -5.21
N GLN A 235 -2.13 -9.58 -4.32
CA GLN A 235 -2.43 -9.56 -2.89
C GLN A 235 -2.49 -8.13 -2.33
N MET A 236 -1.61 -7.24 -2.79
CA MET A 236 -1.63 -5.81 -2.44
C MET A 236 -2.95 -5.13 -2.79
N LEU A 237 -3.45 -5.32 -4.02
CA LEU A 237 -4.74 -4.77 -4.44
C LEU A 237 -5.91 -5.41 -3.67
N HIS A 238 -5.83 -6.71 -3.40
CA HIS A 238 -6.83 -7.39 -2.57
C HIS A 238 -6.93 -6.80 -1.16
N VAL A 239 -5.81 -6.43 -0.53
CA VAL A 239 -5.79 -5.77 0.78
C VAL A 239 -6.54 -4.43 0.74
N LEU A 240 -6.31 -3.62 -0.30
CA LEU A 240 -6.99 -2.33 -0.48
C LEU A 240 -8.49 -2.46 -0.81
N LYS A 241 -8.95 -3.66 -1.21
CA LYS A 241 -10.37 -4.00 -1.39
C LYS A 241 -11.08 -4.38 -0.09
N THR A 242 -10.39 -4.40 1.05
CA THR A 242 -11.00 -4.70 2.36
C THR A 242 -12.18 -3.77 2.63
N LYS A 243 -13.35 -4.34 2.95
CA LYS A 243 -14.56 -3.53 3.16
C LYS A 243 -14.37 -2.56 4.32
N ASP A 244 -14.69 -1.29 4.07
CA ASP A 244 -14.74 -0.23 5.08
C ASP A 244 -13.42 0.03 5.81
N TRP A 245 -12.27 -0.38 5.24
CA TRP A 245 -10.96 -0.14 5.86
C TRP A 245 -10.68 1.33 6.20
N PRO A 246 -11.14 2.35 5.43
CA PRO A 246 -10.87 3.75 5.77
C PRO A 246 -11.49 4.19 7.10
N ASN A 247 -12.63 3.57 7.48
CA ASN A 247 -13.35 3.87 8.71
C ASN A 247 -12.93 2.99 9.90
N ILE A 248 -12.07 2.00 9.66
CA ILE A 248 -11.52 1.13 10.71
C ILE A 248 -10.16 1.69 11.11
N PRO A 249 -10.03 2.38 12.26
CA PRO A 249 -8.84 3.17 12.60
C PRO A 249 -7.51 2.43 12.46
N PRO A 250 -7.33 1.19 12.98
CA PRO A 250 -6.05 0.50 12.85
C PRO A 250 -5.71 0.12 11.40
N LEU A 251 -6.71 -0.20 10.57
CA LEU A 251 -6.47 -0.50 9.16
C LEU A 251 -6.17 0.78 8.39
N SER A 252 -6.98 1.82 8.57
CA SER A 252 -6.80 3.14 7.94
C SER A 252 -5.37 3.68 8.15
N PHE A 253 -4.84 3.57 9.37
CA PHE A 253 -3.49 4.02 9.70
C PHE A 253 -2.38 3.40 8.82
N TYR A 254 -2.51 2.12 8.44
CA TYR A 254 -1.50 1.41 7.65
C TYR A 254 -1.87 1.23 6.17
N PHE A 255 -3.16 1.19 5.84
CA PHE A 255 -3.65 1.00 4.47
C PHE A 255 -3.69 2.33 3.71
N GLN A 256 -3.92 3.47 4.38
CA GLN A 256 -3.89 4.78 3.72
C GLN A 256 -2.51 5.09 3.13
N PRO A 257 -1.38 4.93 3.85
CA PRO A 257 -0.05 5.11 3.25
C PRO A 257 0.25 4.18 2.07
N LEU A 258 -0.30 2.96 2.06
CA LEU A 258 -0.20 2.06 0.92
C LEU A 258 -1.02 2.58 -0.28
N GLN A 259 -2.27 2.97 -0.05
CA GLN A 259 -3.14 3.55 -1.07
C GLN A 259 -2.50 4.81 -1.68
N ASP A 260 -1.90 5.68 -0.86
CA ASP A 260 -1.22 6.89 -1.30
C ASP A 260 0.02 6.56 -2.15
N ALA A 261 0.83 5.58 -1.74
CA ALA A 261 2.00 5.14 -2.51
C ALA A 261 1.63 4.47 -3.84
N LEU A 262 0.56 3.67 -3.86
CA LEU A 262 -0.01 3.13 -5.09
C LEU A 262 -0.50 4.25 -6.01
N ASN A 263 -1.24 5.22 -5.47
CA ASN A 263 -1.75 6.35 -6.24
C ASN A 263 -0.61 7.20 -6.81
N ASP A 264 0.45 7.46 -6.03
CA ASP A 264 1.63 8.19 -6.50
C ASP A 264 2.33 7.44 -7.65
N THR A 265 2.48 6.12 -7.55
CA THR A 265 3.02 5.27 -8.61
C THR A 265 2.15 5.32 -9.87
N ARG A 266 0.83 5.17 -9.73
CA ARG A 266 -0.11 5.21 -10.86
C ARG A 266 -0.18 6.58 -11.54
N ASN A 267 -0.15 7.66 -10.76
CA ASN A 267 -0.10 9.03 -11.29
C ASN A 267 1.22 9.28 -12.03
N TRP A 268 2.32 8.73 -11.53
CA TRP A 268 3.60 8.79 -12.23
C TRP A 268 3.57 8.06 -13.58
N LEU A 269 2.95 6.88 -13.64
CA LEU A 269 2.74 6.16 -14.90
C LEU A 269 1.85 6.95 -15.87
N LEU A 270 0.79 7.63 -15.40
CA LEU A 270 -0.02 8.51 -16.25
C LEU A 270 0.81 9.66 -16.83
N LYS A 271 1.64 10.30 -16.00
CA LYS A 271 2.57 11.36 -16.43
C LYS A 271 3.58 10.84 -17.47
N MET A 272 4.18 9.67 -17.24
CA MET A 272 5.10 9.04 -18.20
C MET A 272 4.41 8.75 -19.54
N ASN A 273 3.14 8.33 -19.51
CA ASN A 273 2.36 8.12 -20.72
C ASN A 273 2.04 9.44 -21.45
N GLU A 274 1.71 10.51 -20.72
CA GLU A 274 1.48 11.86 -21.27
C GLU A 274 2.75 12.46 -21.90
N ASP A 275 3.88 12.34 -21.20
CA ASP A 275 5.20 12.79 -21.67
C ASP A 275 5.66 12.01 -22.92
N GLY A 276 5.16 10.79 -23.09
CA GLY A 276 5.37 9.92 -24.23
C GLY A 276 6.57 8.98 -24.07
N ILE A 277 6.53 7.86 -24.79
CA ILE A 277 7.51 6.77 -24.68
C ILE A 277 8.96 7.20 -24.96
N LEU A 278 9.15 8.27 -25.75
CA LEU A 278 10.47 8.82 -26.03
C LEU A 278 11.15 9.42 -24.78
N ARG A 279 10.38 9.74 -23.74
CA ARG A 279 10.85 10.26 -22.44
C ARG A 279 11.16 9.19 -21.41
N CYS A 280 10.75 7.96 -21.68
CA CYS A 280 11.05 6.81 -20.83
C CYS A 280 12.37 6.19 -21.28
N LYS A 281 13.27 5.85 -20.35
CA LYS A 281 14.52 5.15 -20.69
C LYS A 281 14.22 3.71 -21.11
N TYR A 282 14.95 3.21 -22.12
CA TYR A 282 14.69 1.87 -22.67
C TYR A 282 15.31 0.73 -21.86
N ILE A 283 16.28 1.05 -20.99
CA ILE A 283 16.70 0.19 -19.89
C ILE A 283 15.76 0.51 -18.73
N ILE A 284 14.88 -0.43 -18.37
CA ILE A 284 13.76 -0.10 -17.49
C ILE A 284 14.25 0.27 -16.09
N GLU A 285 15.27 -0.42 -15.55
CA GLU A 285 15.84 -0.11 -14.23
C GLU A 285 16.45 1.30 -14.13
N ASP A 286 16.83 1.93 -15.24
CA ASP A 286 17.38 3.29 -15.22
C ASP A 286 16.29 4.35 -15.00
N ASN A 287 15.00 3.99 -15.05
CA ASN A 287 13.87 4.85 -14.72
C ASN A 287 13.73 4.99 -13.18
N THR A 288 14.77 5.52 -12.55
CA THR A 288 14.94 5.61 -11.08
C THR A 288 13.73 6.15 -10.33
N GLU A 289 13.07 7.21 -10.82
CA GLU A 289 11.87 7.76 -10.15
C GLU A 289 10.69 6.77 -10.10
N LEU A 290 10.48 5.98 -11.17
CA LEU A 290 9.45 4.93 -11.16
C LEU A 290 9.86 3.79 -10.21
N MET A 291 11.14 3.42 -10.20
CA MET A 291 11.67 2.40 -9.30
C MET A 291 11.52 2.80 -7.84
N ASP A 292 11.87 4.04 -7.47
CA ASP A 292 11.78 4.56 -6.10
C ASP A 292 10.33 4.56 -5.59
N LYS A 293 9.38 5.01 -6.43
CA LYS A 293 7.94 4.96 -6.12
C LYS A 293 7.45 3.52 -5.95
N THR A 294 7.90 2.61 -6.81
CA THR A 294 7.57 1.19 -6.72
C THR A 294 8.13 0.54 -5.46
N ILE A 295 9.37 0.87 -5.07
CA ILE A 295 9.99 0.40 -3.83
C ILE A 295 9.19 0.89 -2.63
N LEU A 296 8.83 2.16 -2.59
CA LEU A 296 8.01 2.72 -1.50
C LEU A 296 6.65 2.01 -1.41
N MET A 297 5.98 1.81 -2.55
CA MET A 297 4.72 1.08 -2.62
C MET A 297 4.84 -0.34 -2.04
N ILE A 298 5.85 -1.10 -2.45
CA ILE A 298 6.09 -2.47 -1.95
C ILE A 298 6.43 -2.47 -0.45
N GLN A 299 7.19 -1.50 0.04
CA GLN A 299 7.48 -1.39 1.47
C GLN A 299 6.23 -1.17 2.31
N LYS A 300 5.29 -0.34 1.83
CA LYS A 300 4.00 -0.14 2.51
C LYS A 300 3.10 -1.38 2.41
N ASP A 301 3.14 -2.06 1.28
CA ASP A 301 2.41 -3.31 1.06
C ASP A 301 2.83 -4.40 2.05
N LEU A 302 4.14 -4.61 2.23
CA LEU A 302 4.65 -5.60 3.20
C LEU A 302 4.15 -5.38 4.63
N ILE A 303 3.97 -4.13 5.04
CA ILE A 303 3.43 -3.79 6.36
C ILE A 303 1.93 -4.08 6.40
N ALA A 304 1.19 -3.64 5.38
CA ALA A 304 -0.25 -3.83 5.27
C ALA A 304 -0.64 -5.31 5.18
N GLN A 305 0.03 -6.12 4.36
CA GLN A 305 -0.20 -7.55 4.24
C GLN A 305 0.15 -8.32 5.54
N TRP A 306 1.17 -7.85 6.25
CA TRP A 306 1.52 -8.47 7.52
C TRP A 306 0.44 -8.22 8.59
N LEU A 307 -0.12 -7.00 8.65
CA LEU A 307 -1.13 -6.61 9.64
C LEU A 307 -2.57 -7.01 9.27
N GLY A 308 -2.90 -7.06 7.99
CA GLY A 308 -4.28 -7.20 7.52
C GLY A 308 -4.40 -7.89 6.16
N GLY A 309 -3.42 -8.72 5.80
CA GLY A 309 -3.38 -9.46 4.53
C GLY A 309 -4.53 -10.43 4.32
N ASP A 310 -5.16 -10.91 5.39
CA ASP A 310 -6.30 -11.81 5.34
C ASP A 310 -7.33 -11.44 6.43
N GLU A 311 -8.53 -12.01 6.34
CA GLU A 311 -9.62 -11.74 7.28
C GLU A 311 -9.23 -12.02 8.74
N LEU A 312 -8.44 -13.08 9.00
CA LEU A 312 -8.01 -13.45 10.36
C LEU A 312 -7.08 -12.39 10.95
N LYS A 313 -6.08 -11.94 10.19
CA LYS A 313 -5.17 -10.86 10.60
C LYS A 313 -5.91 -9.55 10.83
N GLN A 314 -6.87 -9.22 9.97
CA GLN A 314 -7.72 -8.04 10.15
C GLN A 314 -8.51 -8.12 11.46
N ASP A 315 -9.10 -9.27 11.77
CA ASP A 315 -9.83 -9.49 13.03
C ASP A 315 -8.88 -9.38 14.23
N GLN A 316 -7.70 -10.02 14.17
CA GLN A 316 -6.66 -9.93 15.20
C GLN A 316 -6.25 -8.50 15.48
N PHE A 317 -5.97 -7.74 14.42
CA PHE A 317 -5.48 -6.37 14.54
C PHE A 317 -6.56 -5.41 15.06
N LYS A 318 -7.80 -5.54 14.56
CA LYS A 318 -8.97 -4.82 15.12
C LYS A 318 -9.18 -5.16 16.59
N PHE A 319 -9.01 -6.43 16.97
CA PHE A 319 -9.24 -6.89 18.32
C PHE A 319 -8.21 -6.32 19.31
N ILE A 320 -6.91 -6.46 19.04
CA ILE A 320 -5.87 -5.89 19.92
C ILE A 320 -5.93 -4.37 19.95
N TYR A 321 -6.28 -3.71 18.85
CA TYR A 321 -6.53 -2.27 18.85
C TYR A 321 -7.68 -1.91 19.80
N LYS A 322 -8.82 -2.60 19.72
CA LYS A 322 -9.96 -2.37 20.61
C LYS A 322 -9.59 -2.57 22.09
N VAL A 323 -8.86 -3.63 22.41
CA VAL A 323 -8.42 -3.91 23.79
C VAL A 323 -7.42 -2.87 24.28
N THR A 324 -6.44 -2.52 23.44
CA THR A 324 -5.43 -1.50 23.78
C THR A 324 -6.06 -0.11 23.92
N LYS A 325 -7.11 0.17 23.15
CA LYS A 325 -7.91 1.39 23.27
C LYS A 325 -8.55 1.52 24.65
N VAL A 326 -8.97 0.42 25.30
CA VAL A 326 -9.48 0.49 26.69
C VAL A 326 -8.39 0.99 27.66
N ILE A 327 -7.13 0.58 27.45
CA ILE A 327 -5.99 1.01 28.25
C ILE A 327 -5.64 2.48 27.95
N PHE A 328 -5.68 2.88 26.68
CA PHE A 328 -5.49 4.26 26.25
C PHE A 328 -6.60 5.19 26.78
N ASP A 329 -7.84 4.69 26.77
CA ASP A 329 -9.02 5.35 27.28
C ASP A 329 -9.17 5.13 28.81
N CYS A 330 -8.08 4.92 29.56
CA CYS A 330 -8.08 5.07 31.02
C CYS A 330 -6.85 5.82 31.53
N ALA A 331 -6.71 5.87 32.86
CA ALA A 331 -5.61 6.56 33.54
C ALA A 331 -4.21 5.94 33.32
N LEU A 332 -4.11 4.86 32.54
CA LEU A 332 -2.84 4.27 32.08
C LEU A 332 -2.33 4.86 30.76
N ARG A 333 -3.05 5.80 30.14
CA ARG A 333 -2.69 6.42 28.86
C ARG A 333 -1.21 6.78 28.75
N ASP A 334 -0.70 7.56 29.69
CA ASP A 334 0.69 8.03 29.67
C ASP A 334 1.68 6.87 29.76
N LYS A 335 1.40 5.85 30.57
CA LYS A 335 2.24 4.66 30.70
C LYS A 335 2.23 3.83 29.41
N LEU A 336 1.08 3.74 28.74
CA LEU A 336 0.94 3.04 27.46
C LEU A 336 1.76 3.74 26.36
N VAL A 337 1.60 5.06 26.20
CA VAL A 337 2.30 5.87 25.18
C VAL A 337 3.82 5.84 25.41
N ASN A 338 4.26 5.80 26.66
CA ASN A 338 5.67 5.71 27.05
C ASN A 338 6.25 4.29 27.05
N ASN A 339 5.49 3.28 26.57
CA ASN A 339 5.90 1.87 26.55
C ASN A 339 6.37 1.35 27.93
N ASP A 340 5.65 1.67 29.01
CA ASP A 340 5.92 1.10 30.34
C ASP A 340 5.97 -0.44 30.23
N PRO A 341 7.10 -1.10 30.57
CA PRO A 341 7.26 -2.53 30.35
C PRO A 341 6.20 -3.37 31.05
N HIS A 342 5.70 -2.94 32.21
CA HIS A 342 4.69 -3.69 32.93
C HIS A 342 3.32 -3.61 32.23
N VAL A 343 2.95 -2.44 31.70
CA VAL A 343 1.75 -2.29 30.88
C VAL A 343 1.87 -3.13 29.61
N VAL A 344 3.01 -3.03 28.92
CA VAL A 344 3.25 -3.63 27.60
C VAL A 344 3.42 -5.16 27.64
N ASP A 345 4.09 -5.69 28.65
CA ASP A 345 4.41 -7.13 28.76
C ASP A 345 3.48 -7.90 29.71
N THR A 346 2.70 -7.20 30.56
CA THR A 346 1.77 -7.85 31.51
C THR A 346 0.32 -7.47 31.28
N VAL A 347 0.00 -6.16 31.29
CA VAL A 347 -1.41 -5.70 31.23
C VAL A 347 -2.02 -5.98 29.85
N ILE A 348 -1.34 -5.62 28.75
CA ILE A 348 -1.87 -5.85 27.39
C ILE A 348 -2.17 -7.34 27.15
N PRO A 349 -1.25 -8.30 27.37
CA PRO A 349 -1.56 -9.70 27.13
C PRO A 349 -2.68 -10.25 28.01
N GLN A 350 -2.76 -9.86 29.28
CA GLN A 350 -3.86 -10.26 30.17
C GLN A 350 -5.21 -9.67 29.73
N MET A 351 -5.24 -8.40 29.33
CA MET A 351 -6.44 -7.76 28.79
C MET A 351 -6.89 -8.44 27.50
N VAL A 352 -5.97 -8.79 26.60
CA VAL A 352 -6.29 -9.51 25.37
C VAL A 352 -6.85 -10.91 25.67
N ALA A 353 -6.25 -11.63 26.61
CA ALA A 353 -6.76 -12.92 27.08
C ALA A 353 -8.17 -12.80 27.64
N PHE A 354 -8.38 -11.86 28.56
CA PHE A 354 -9.67 -11.59 29.18
C PHE A 354 -10.76 -11.28 28.15
N TYR A 355 -10.51 -10.34 27.24
CA TYR A 355 -11.48 -9.99 26.20
C TYR A 355 -11.73 -11.15 25.22
N SER A 356 -10.74 -12.02 24.98
CA SER A 356 -10.90 -13.20 24.12
C SER A 356 -11.84 -14.22 24.76
N ILE A 357 -11.71 -14.42 26.07
CA ILE A 357 -12.61 -15.26 26.87
C ILE A 357 -14.02 -14.68 26.86
N LEU A 358 -14.17 -13.35 26.99
CA LEU A 358 -15.47 -12.68 26.88
C LEU A 358 -16.11 -12.85 25.50
N ASN A 359 -15.32 -12.77 24.43
CA ASN A 359 -15.80 -12.99 23.06
C ASN A 359 -16.32 -14.43 22.88
N ILE A 360 -15.57 -15.43 23.36
CA ILE A 360 -15.97 -16.84 23.34
C ILE A 360 -17.27 -17.04 24.14
N LYS A 361 -17.33 -16.51 25.36
CA LYS A 361 -18.52 -16.56 26.21
C LYS A 361 -19.73 -15.96 25.50
N HIS A 362 -19.58 -14.77 24.91
CA HIS A 362 -20.66 -14.09 24.19
C HIS A 362 -21.19 -14.91 23.01
N ILE A 363 -20.29 -15.53 22.22
CA ILE A 363 -20.67 -16.41 21.12
C ILE A 363 -21.44 -17.63 21.63
N HIS A 364 -20.97 -18.27 22.71
CA HIS A 364 -21.66 -19.41 23.32
C HIS A 364 -23.05 -19.04 23.85
N ASP A 365 -23.17 -17.93 24.57
CA ASP A 365 -24.45 -17.45 25.10
C ASP A 365 -25.43 -17.12 23.98
N THR A 366 -24.95 -16.47 22.91
CA THR A 366 -25.78 -16.13 21.73
C THR A 366 -26.29 -17.39 21.04
N LYS A 367 -25.42 -18.37 20.79
CA LYS A 367 -25.79 -19.66 20.20
C LYS A 367 -26.79 -20.42 21.07
N ALA A 368 -26.60 -20.41 22.40
CA ALA A 368 -27.53 -21.06 23.32
C ALA A 368 -28.92 -20.38 23.30
N LEU A 369 -28.96 -19.05 23.29
CA LEU A 369 -30.22 -18.29 23.20
C LEU A 369 -30.95 -18.51 21.89
N GLU A 370 -30.23 -18.56 20.77
CA GLU A 370 -30.83 -18.88 19.47
C GLU A 370 -31.36 -20.30 19.43
N LYS A 371 -30.63 -21.27 19.99
CA LYS A 371 -31.09 -22.64 20.10
C LYS A 371 -32.39 -22.73 20.91
N ILE A 372 -32.48 -22.03 22.05
CA ILE A 372 -33.72 -21.95 22.84
C ILE A 372 -34.86 -21.35 22.01
N LYS A 373 -34.61 -20.25 21.29
CA LYS A 373 -35.62 -19.62 20.42
C LYS A 373 -36.08 -20.53 19.28
N GLU A 374 -35.17 -21.32 18.70
CA GLU A 374 -35.48 -22.30 17.67
C GLU A 374 -36.30 -23.47 18.23
N GLU A 375 -35.97 -23.95 19.42
CA GLU A 375 -36.72 -24.97 20.16
C GLU A 375 -38.13 -24.49 20.49
N GLU A 376 -38.27 -23.28 21.07
CA GLU A 376 -39.57 -22.66 21.35
C GLU A 376 -40.40 -22.44 20.08
N LYS A 377 -39.76 -22.03 18.98
CA LYS A 377 -40.44 -21.84 17.69
C LYS A 377 -40.94 -23.16 17.13
N ALA A 378 -40.12 -24.21 17.17
CA ALA A 378 -40.49 -25.53 16.68
C ALA A 378 -41.57 -26.19 17.54
N GLU A 379 -41.52 -26.00 18.87
CA GLU A 379 -42.59 -26.41 19.79
C GLU A 379 -43.91 -25.71 19.45
N ARG A 380 -43.89 -24.40 19.20
CA ARG A 380 -45.07 -23.63 18.72
C ARG A 380 -45.59 -24.12 17.37
N GLU A 381 -44.71 -24.59 16.49
CA GLU A 381 -45.05 -25.18 15.18
C GLU A 381 -45.50 -26.66 15.29
N GLY A 382 -45.57 -27.23 16.49
CA GLY A 382 -45.95 -28.64 16.72
C GLY A 382 -44.93 -29.65 16.18
N ARG A 383 -43.71 -29.21 15.84
CA ARG A 383 -42.62 -30.09 15.43
C ARG A 383 -41.86 -30.52 16.68
N LYS A 384 -41.86 -31.82 16.97
CA LYS A 384 -40.96 -32.37 18.00
C LYS A 384 -39.52 -32.18 17.53
N VAL A 385 -38.77 -31.31 18.20
CA VAL A 385 -37.36 -31.10 17.94
C VAL A 385 -36.57 -32.28 18.49
N THR A 386 -36.26 -33.27 17.65
CA THR A 386 -35.22 -34.26 17.98
C THR A 386 -33.87 -33.68 17.58
N PHE A 387 -33.23 -32.92 18.49
CA PHE A 387 -31.88 -32.39 18.29
C PHE A 387 -30.86 -33.50 18.58
N GLY A 388 -30.18 -34.00 17.55
CA GLY A 388 -29.07 -34.96 17.72
C GLY A 388 -29.16 -36.25 16.91
N SER A 389 -30.28 -36.53 16.23
CA SER A 389 -30.22 -37.46 15.10
C SER A 389 -29.54 -36.73 13.94
N THR A 390 -28.27 -37.08 13.68
CA THR A 390 -27.75 -37.14 12.29
C THR A 390 -28.95 -37.50 11.43
N LYS A 391 -29.34 -36.64 10.47
CA LYS A 391 -30.47 -36.89 9.56
C LYS A 391 -30.44 -38.36 9.17
N GLU A 392 -31.15 -39.22 9.92
CA GLU A 392 -31.52 -40.53 9.45
C GLU A 392 -32.39 -40.11 8.29
N GLU A 393 -31.89 -40.36 7.09
CA GLU A 393 -32.64 -40.22 5.87
C GLU A 393 -34.04 -40.73 6.22
N GLU A 394 -35.01 -39.82 6.27
CA GLU A 394 -36.40 -40.20 6.28
C GLU A 394 -36.46 -41.26 5.18
N LYS A 395 -36.76 -42.51 5.56
CA LYS A 395 -37.04 -43.57 4.59
C LYS A 395 -38.24 -43.07 3.82
N LYS A 396 -37.96 -42.26 2.79
CA LYS A 396 -38.93 -41.81 1.81
C LYS A 396 -39.56 -43.10 1.33
N GLY A 397 -40.87 -43.23 1.54
CA GLY A 397 -41.63 -44.30 0.91
C GLY A 397 -41.24 -44.38 -0.58
N PRO A 398 -41.28 -45.57 -1.20
CA PRO A 398 -40.82 -45.77 -2.56
C PRO A 398 -41.35 -44.64 -3.45
N LEU A 399 -40.43 -43.84 -4.00
CA LEU A 399 -40.79 -42.75 -4.89
C LEU A 399 -41.64 -43.33 -6.02
N THR A 400 -42.73 -42.65 -6.36
CA THR A 400 -43.51 -43.01 -7.55
C THR A 400 -42.63 -42.89 -8.81
N GLU A 401 -42.89 -43.70 -9.85
CA GLU A 401 -42.10 -43.68 -11.09
C GLU A 401 -41.93 -42.26 -11.67
N GLU A 402 -42.95 -41.42 -11.54
CA GLU A 402 -42.90 -40.03 -12.00
C GLU A 402 -41.90 -39.18 -11.20
N GLN A 403 -41.77 -39.39 -9.90
CA GLN A 403 -40.78 -38.70 -9.07
C GLN A 403 -39.36 -39.21 -9.34
N ILE A 404 -39.21 -40.50 -9.64
CA ILE A 404 -37.92 -41.07 -10.07
C ILE A 404 -37.49 -40.46 -11.41
N TYR A 405 -38.43 -40.29 -12.34
CA TYR A 405 -38.17 -39.68 -13.63
C TYR A 405 -37.80 -38.19 -13.52
N ARG A 406 -38.54 -37.40 -12.72
CA ARG A 406 -38.18 -35.99 -12.45
C ARG A 406 -36.81 -35.86 -11.79
N ARG A 407 -36.48 -36.74 -10.84
CA ARG A 407 -35.17 -36.74 -10.18
C ARG A 407 -34.04 -37.11 -11.13
N ARG A 408 -34.27 -38.00 -12.11
CA ARG A 408 -33.31 -38.28 -13.19
C ARG A 408 -33.13 -37.09 -14.13
N ILE A 409 -34.21 -36.39 -14.49
CA ILE A 409 -34.11 -35.19 -15.33
C ILE A 409 -33.40 -34.07 -14.58
N GLU A 410 -33.71 -33.82 -13.30
CA GLU A 410 -32.99 -32.85 -12.47
C GLU A 410 -31.52 -33.23 -12.29
N GLN A 411 -31.20 -34.51 -12.10
CA GLN A 411 -29.81 -34.97 -12.03
C GLN A 411 -29.09 -34.81 -13.37
N GLN A 412 -29.75 -35.05 -14.51
CA GLN A 412 -29.16 -34.83 -15.84
C GLN A 412 -29.01 -33.34 -16.19
N LEU A 413 -29.96 -32.48 -15.78
CA LEU A 413 -29.83 -31.02 -15.93
C LEU A 413 -28.74 -30.45 -15.01
N ASN A 414 -28.62 -30.94 -13.79
CA ASN A 414 -27.58 -30.51 -12.85
C ASN A 414 -26.21 -31.12 -13.16
N GLN A 415 -26.13 -32.24 -13.90
CA GLN A 415 -24.87 -32.78 -14.42
C GLN A 415 -24.35 -32.01 -15.64
N SER A 416 -25.21 -31.32 -16.39
CA SER A 416 -24.80 -30.52 -17.55
C SER A 416 -24.43 -29.07 -17.20
N THR A 417 -24.69 -28.62 -15.97
CA THR A 417 -24.25 -27.32 -15.45
C THR A 417 -23.06 -27.49 -14.51
N THR A 418 -21.91 -27.00 -14.94
CA THR A 418 -20.55 -27.07 -14.35
C THR A 418 -20.43 -26.52 -12.90
N SER A 419 -21.11 -27.10 -11.91
CA SER A 419 -21.21 -26.56 -10.53
C SER A 419 -21.02 -27.60 -9.39
N GLN A 420 -21.02 -28.92 -9.66
CA GLN A 420 -21.06 -29.92 -8.58
C GLN A 420 -19.72 -30.33 -7.94
N PHE A 421 -18.60 -29.67 -8.26
CA PHE A 421 -17.31 -29.92 -7.60
C PHE A 421 -16.84 -28.77 -6.70
N THR A 422 -17.76 -28.09 -6.02
CA THR A 422 -17.32 -27.38 -4.80
C THR A 422 -16.89 -28.43 -3.80
N SER A 423 -15.59 -28.48 -3.51
CA SER A 423 -15.03 -29.47 -2.59
C SER A 423 -15.71 -29.34 -1.23
N GLU A 424 -15.84 -30.43 -0.46
CA GLU A 424 -16.38 -30.36 0.90
C GLU A 424 -15.68 -29.28 1.75
N MET A 425 -14.40 -29.04 1.47
CA MET A 425 -13.61 -27.96 2.05
C MET A 425 -14.13 -26.55 1.71
N GLN A 426 -14.59 -26.29 0.48
CA GLN A 426 -15.20 -25.01 0.12
C GLN A 426 -16.54 -24.80 0.85
N LYS A 427 -17.38 -25.84 0.92
CA LYS A 427 -18.64 -25.78 1.68
C LYS A 427 -18.38 -25.50 3.15
N GLN A 428 -17.39 -26.15 3.75
CA GLN A 428 -17.01 -25.88 5.13
C GLN A 428 -16.54 -24.44 5.32
N ARG A 429 -15.70 -23.91 4.41
CA ARG A 429 -15.25 -22.50 4.46
C ARG A 429 -16.41 -21.50 4.33
N GLU A 430 -17.39 -21.78 3.48
CA GLU A 430 -18.58 -20.94 3.34
C GLU A 430 -19.45 -20.97 4.61
N LEU A 431 -19.62 -22.15 5.22
CA LEU A 431 -20.32 -22.28 6.50
C LEU A 431 -19.58 -21.55 7.63
N ASP A 432 -18.26 -21.73 7.73
CA ASP A 432 -17.42 -21.02 8.70
C ASP A 432 -17.50 -19.50 8.48
N LYS A 433 -17.54 -19.05 7.22
CA LYS A 433 -17.70 -17.63 6.89
C LYS A 433 -19.07 -17.09 7.32
N GLN A 434 -20.15 -17.80 7.02
CA GLN A 434 -21.50 -17.42 7.47
C GLN A 434 -21.61 -17.40 8.99
N GLU A 435 -20.98 -18.37 9.67
CA GLU A 435 -20.94 -18.42 11.13
C GLU A 435 -20.15 -17.25 11.71
N ASN A 436 -18.99 -16.91 11.12
CA ASN A 436 -18.19 -15.77 11.52
C ASN A 436 -18.90 -14.43 11.25
N GLU A 437 -19.63 -14.31 10.13
CA GLU A 437 -20.45 -13.13 9.84
C GLU A 437 -21.59 -12.97 10.85
N LYS A 438 -22.19 -14.08 11.31
CA LYS A 438 -23.31 -14.07 12.24
C LYS A 438 -22.90 -13.84 13.70
N TYR A 439 -21.87 -14.53 14.18
CA TYR A 439 -21.49 -14.52 15.60
C TYR A 439 -20.16 -13.82 15.88
N GLY A 440 -19.37 -13.54 14.86
CA GLY A 440 -17.97 -13.18 14.98
C GLY A 440 -17.05 -14.41 15.05
N ARG A 441 -15.76 -14.18 14.81
CA ARG A 441 -14.76 -15.24 14.88
C ARG A 441 -14.49 -15.63 16.34
N MET A 442 -14.69 -16.91 16.65
CA MET A 442 -14.42 -17.45 17.99
C MET A 442 -12.92 -17.53 18.29
N TRP A 443 -12.14 -18.05 17.34
CA TRP A 443 -10.69 -18.23 17.44
C TRP A 443 -9.94 -17.10 16.75
N ILE A 444 -10.03 -15.89 17.30
CA ILE A 444 -9.36 -14.70 16.75
C ILE A 444 -7.86 -14.90 16.74
N TRP A 445 -7.30 -15.55 17.76
CA TRP A 445 -5.86 -15.72 17.94
C TRP A 445 -5.30 -17.02 17.34
N ASP A 446 -5.96 -17.57 16.32
CA ASP A 446 -5.39 -18.66 15.54
C ASP A 446 -4.05 -18.23 14.93
N GLY A 447 -3.03 -19.07 15.07
CA GLY A 447 -1.63 -18.74 14.78
C GLY A 447 -0.85 -18.25 16.00
N TYR A 448 -1.49 -17.61 17.00
CA TYR A 448 -0.83 -17.13 18.24
C TYR A 448 -1.07 -18.04 19.45
N ILE A 449 -1.95 -19.05 19.31
CA ILE A 449 -2.29 -20.00 20.37
C ILE A 449 -1.84 -21.40 19.97
N ASN A 450 -1.27 -22.13 20.94
CA ASN A 450 -1.03 -23.56 20.79
C ASN A 450 -2.39 -24.28 20.81
N PRO A 451 -2.73 -25.15 19.83
CA PRO A 451 -4.00 -25.86 19.80
C PRO A 451 -4.40 -26.54 21.11
N ALA A 452 -3.44 -27.07 21.88
CA ALA A 452 -3.70 -27.69 23.19
C ALA A 452 -4.23 -26.71 24.25
N LYS A 453 -3.96 -25.41 24.09
CA LYS A 453 -4.46 -24.35 24.99
C LYS A 453 -5.88 -23.90 24.66
N LYS A 454 -6.46 -24.28 23.51
CA LYS A 454 -7.84 -23.92 23.16
C LYS A 454 -8.84 -24.42 24.20
N GLU A 455 -8.64 -25.61 24.78
CA GLU A 455 -9.49 -26.13 25.84
C GLU A 455 -9.45 -25.25 27.11
N GLN A 456 -8.29 -24.66 27.45
CA GLN A 456 -8.18 -23.74 28.58
C GLN A 456 -9.00 -22.46 28.35
N PHE A 457 -9.04 -21.93 27.13
CA PHE A 457 -9.91 -20.79 26.79
C PHE A 457 -11.39 -21.15 26.96
N LEU A 458 -11.81 -22.31 26.45
CA LEU A 458 -13.18 -22.80 26.57
C LEU A 458 -13.59 -22.99 28.03
N ALA A 459 -12.76 -23.67 28.81
CA ALA A 459 -12.99 -23.92 30.23
C ALA A 459 -13.07 -22.60 31.01
N CYS A 460 -12.18 -21.63 30.71
CA CYS A 460 -12.23 -20.32 31.34
C CYS A 460 -13.48 -19.52 30.95
N ALA A 461 -13.92 -19.59 29.69
CA ALA A 461 -15.14 -18.93 29.22
C ALA A 461 -16.39 -19.53 29.88
N GLU A 462 -16.44 -20.84 30.06
CA GLU A 462 -17.52 -21.51 30.79
C GLU A 462 -17.52 -21.12 32.28
N LYS A 463 -16.35 -21.08 32.94
CA LYS A 463 -16.25 -20.56 34.33
C LYS A 463 -16.80 -19.13 34.43
N LEU A 464 -16.44 -18.26 33.47
CA LEU A 464 -16.87 -16.86 33.43
C LEU A 464 -18.39 -16.71 33.18
N ARG A 465 -19.05 -17.73 32.62
CA ARG A 465 -20.51 -17.74 32.42
C ARG A 465 -21.30 -17.76 33.72
N HIS A 466 -20.70 -18.28 34.78
CA HIS A 466 -21.29 -18.37 36.12
C HIS A 466 -20.85 -17.23 37.05
N VAL A 467 -20.33 -16.13 36.49
CA VAL A 467 -19.87 -14.94 37.21
C VAL A 467 -20.79 -13.77 36.91
N ASN A 468 -21.20 -13.03 37.94
CA ASN A 468 -22.03 -11.83 37.81
C ASN A 468 -21.30 -10.76 36.96
N SER A 469 -22.03 -10.07 36.07
CA SER A 469 -21.46 -9.07 35.15
C SER A 469 -20.68 -7.95 35.84
N HIS A 470 -21.08 -7.55 37.05
CA HIS A 470 -20.34 -6.56 37.83
C HIS A 470 -19.00 -7.08 38.31
N VAL A 471 -18.90 -8.37 38.65
CA VAL A 471 -17.63 -8.99 39.03
C VAL A 471 -16.72 -9.17 37.81
N VAL A 472 -17.29 -9.31 36.60
CA VAL A 472 -16.53 -9.28 35.34
C VAL A 472 -15.86 -7.92 35.13
N GLU A 473 -16.56 -6.81 35.40
CA GLU A 473 -15.96 -5.45 35.39
C GLU A 473 -14.87 -5.31 36.48
N ASP A 474 -15.06 -5.92 37.66
CA ASP A 474 -14.04 -5.93 38.72
C ASP A 474 -12.79 -6.71 38.30
N ILE A 475 -12.92 -7.78 37.50
CA ILE A 475 -11.80 -8.53 36.91
C ILE A 475 -11.02 -7.64 35.94
N GLU A 476 -11.72 -6.90 35.07
CA GLU A 476 -11.10 -5.96 34.14
C GLU A 476 -10.30 -4.89 34.87
N ASP A 477 -10.91 -4.25 35.86
CA ASP A 477 -10.23 -3.24 36.69
C ASP A 477 -9.03 -3.82 37.41
N PHE A 478 -9.15 -5.04 37.96
CA PHE A 478 -8.04 -5.70 38.64
C PHE A 478 -6.83 -5.91 37.70
N ILE A 479 -7.07 -6.24 36.43
CA ILE A 479 -5.99 -6.38 35.43
C ILE A 479 -5.39 -5.00 35.11
N LEU A 480 -6.21 -3.98 34.89
CA LEU A 480 -5.75 -2.61 34.65
C LEU A 480 -4.95 -2.05 35.84
N LEU A 481 -5.39 -2.32 37.08
CA LEU A 481 -4.71 -1.86 38.29
C LEU A 481 -3.27 -2.41 38.42
N GLN A 482 -2.96 -3.54 37.79
CA GLN A 482 -1.58 -4.03 37.73
C GLN A 482 -0.65 -3.02 37.03
N GLY A 483 -1.13 -2.23 36.05
CA GLY A 483 -0.34 -1.18 35.39
C GLY A 483 0.17 -0.08 36.34
N PHE A 484 -0.43 0.04 37.53
CA PHE A 484 -0.01 0.97 38.59
C PHE A 484 0.90 0.32 39.64
N LYS A 485 1.44 -0.88 39.38
CA LYS A 485 2.34 -1.58 40.31
C LYS A 485 3.45 -0.66 40.83
N GLY A 486 3.56 -0.56 42.15
CA GLY A 486 4.51 0.32 42.84
C GLY A 486 3.95 1.67 43.30
N MET A 487 2.75 2.05 42.85
CA MET A 487 2.05 3.25 43.35
C MET A 487 1.22 2.94 44.60
N LYS A 488 1.11 3.92 45.50
CA LYS A 488 0.23 3.79 46.68
C LYS A 488 -1.24 3.91 46.24
N PRO A 489 -2.19 3.21 46.89
CA PRO A 489 -3.60 3.26 46.50
C PRO A 489 -4.22 4.67 46.43
N LEU A 490 -3.79 5.58 47.32
CA LEU A 490 -4.24 6.98 47.29
C LEU A 490 -3.74 7.75 46.06
N ASP A 491 -2.54 7.43 45.58
CA ASP A 491 -1.97 8.06 44.40
C ASP A 491 -2.64 7.51 43.14
N ILE A 492 -2.92 6.20 43.09
CA ILE A 492 -3.70 5.56 42.01
C ILE A 492 -5.07 6.23 41.90
N LYS A 493 -5.77 6.38 43.02
CA LYS A 493 -7.06 7.08 43.07
C LYS A 493 -6.97 8.49 42.50
N LYS A 494 -5.99 9.28 42.95
CA LYS A 494 -5.77 10.64 42.44
C LYS A 494 -5.50 10.67 40.94
N THR A 495 -4.71 9.74 40.42
CA THR A 495 -4.42 9.65 38.97
C THR A 495 -5.68 9.31 38.17
N ILE A 496 -6.48 8.36 38.64
CA ILE A 496 -7.77 8.00 38.01
C ILE A 496 -8.76 9.18 38.04
N ASP A 497 -8.93 9.81 39.20
CA ASP A 497 -9.83 10.95 39.36
C ASP A 497 -9.38 12.14 38.48
N SER A 498 -8.07 12.37 38.38
CA SER A 498 -7.50 13.43 37.54
C SER A 498 -7.68 13.15 36.04
N ASP A 499 -7.46 11.92 35.57
CA ASP A 499 -7.71 11.53 34.18
C ASP A 499 -9.18 11.70 33.80
N LEU A 500 -10.09 11.24 34.66
CA LEU A 500 -11.52 11.40 34.48
C LEU A 500 -11.92 12.89 34.43
N HIS A 501 -11.37 13.70 35.33
CA HIS A 501 -11.60 15.15 35.32
C HIS A 501 -11.11 15.79 34.03
N ASN A 502 -9.88 15.48 33.59
CA ASN A 502 -9.29 16.04 32.37
C ASN A 502 -10.11 15.69 31.12
N ARG A 503 -10.62 14.46 31.02
CA ARG A 503 -11.49 14.05 29.90
C ARG A 503 -12.81 14.80 29.87
N ARG A 504 -13.40 15.07 31.04
CA ARG A 504 -14.61 15.88 31.15
C ARG A 504 -14.36 17.30 30.67
N MET A 505 -13.21 17.87 31.04
CA MET A 505 -12.81 19.22 30.61
C MET A 505 -12.50 19.30 29.10
N LYS A 506 -11.99 18.22 28.49
CA LYS A 506 -11.68 18.16 27.04
C LYS A 506 -12.91 18.08 26.12
N LYS A 507 -14.10 17.71 26.61
CA LYS A 507 -15.32 17.70 25.79
C LYS A 507 -15.74 19.13 25.43
N LYS A 508 -15.21 19.65 24.30
CA LYS A 508 -15.62 20.96 23.73
C LYS A 508 -17.13 20.92 23.42
N ASN A 509 -17.86 21.98 23.78
CA ASN A 509 -19.33 22.13 23.61
C ASN A 509 -20.22 21.28 24.52
N ARG A 510 -19.78 21.05 25.76
CA ARG A 510 -20.59 20.39 26.76
C ARG A 510 -21.83 21.23 27.10
N THR A 511 -23.00 20.69 26.83
CA THR A 511 -24.27 21.32 27.20
C THR A 511 -24.53 21.11 28.70
N LYS A 512 -25.41 21.91 29.29
CA LYS A 512 -25.86 21.67 30.68
C LYS A 512 -26.53 20.30 30.83
N GLU A 513 -27.20 19.83 29.78
CA GLU A 513 -27.83 18.51 29.75
C GLU A 513 -26.76 17.40 29.84
N ASP A 514 -25.65 17.48 29.09
CA ASP A 514 -24.54 16.52 29.18
C ASP A 514 -23.94 16.47 30.60
N GLU A 515 -23.84 17.62 31.27
CA GLU A 515 -23.35 17.69 32.65
C GLU A 515 -24.31 17.06 33.65
N GLU A 516 -25.62 17.23 33.46
CA GLU A 516 -26.64 16.62 34.30
C GLU A 516 -26.71 15.10 34.09
N GLU A 517 -26.65 14.62 32.85
CA GLU A 517 -26.58 13.20 32.54
C GLU A 517 -25.35 12.54 33.17
N GLU A 518 -24.18 13.16 33.09
CA GLU A 518 -22.97 12.63 33.72
C GLU A 518 -23.06 12.62 35.25
N LYS A 519 -23.70 13.62 35.88
CA LYS A 519 -23.97 13.60 37.33
C LYS A 519 -24.89 12.45 37.71
N ILE A 520 -25.93 12.19 36.92
CA ILE A 520 -26.84 11.05 37.14
C ILE A 520 -26.07 9.73 37.00
N GLN A 521 -25.23 9.60 35.97
CA GLN A 521 -24.36 8.43 35.80
C GLN A 521 -23.38 8.26 36.97
N ASP A 522 -22.77 9.35 37.45
CA ASP A 522 -21.88 9.34 38.62
C ASP A 522 -22.61 8.91 39.90
N GLN A 523 -23.83 9.41 40.12
CA GLN A 523 -24.66 8.99 41.26
C GLN A 523 -24.98 7.50 41.21
N ARG A 524 -25.37 6.99 40.03
CA ARG A 524 -25.63 5.56 39.83
C ARG A 524 -24.36 4.73 40.04
N ARG A 525 -23.21 5.16 39.51
CA ARG A 525 -21.91 4.51 39.74
C ARG A 525 -21.56 4.48 41.22
N ASN A 526 -21.65 5.61 41.91
CA ASN A 526 -21.34 5.71 43.33
C ASN A 526 -22.25 4.80 44.18
N PHE A 527 -23.53 4.70 43.82
CA PHE A 527 -24.46 3.75 44.45
C PHE A 527 -24.01 2.29 44.22
N LEU A 528 -23.69 1.92 42.98
CA LEU A 528 -23.18 0.58 42.66
C LEU A 528 -21.86 0.28 43.39
N TYR A 529 -20.97 1.27 43.53
CA TYR A 529 -19.70 1.13 44.23
C TYR A 529 -19.87 0.85 45.72
N GLN A 530 -20.92 1.38 46.36
CA GLN A 530 -21.24 1.08 47.76
C GLN A 530 -21.75 -0.35 47.95
N MET A 531 -22.38 -0.93 46.91
CA MET A 531 -22.92 -2.29 46.94
C MET A 531 -21.87 -3.36 46.63
N ARG A 532 -20.79 -3.00 45.93
CA ARG A 532 -19.68 -3.91 45.62
C ARG A 532 -18.65 -3.93 46.76
N PRO A 533 -17.96 -5.06 47.01
CA PRO A 533 -18.13 -6.37 46.38
C PRO A 533 -19.23 -7.25 47.03
N LYS A 534 -19.56 -7.02 48.30
CA LYS A 534 -20.34 -7.99 49.11
C LYS A 534 -21.81 -8.18 48.69
N PHE A 535 -22.45 -7.18 48.10
CA PHE A 535 -23.89 -7.20 47.83
C PHE A 535 -24.24 -7.26 46.33
N CYS A 536 -23.26 -7.28 45.43
CA CYS A 536 -23.52 -7.19 43.99
C CYS A 536 -23.99 -8.49 43.34
N TRP A 537 -23.88 -9.64 44.02
CA TRP A 537 -24.21 -10.95 43.47
C TRP A 537 -25.68 -11.11 43.06
N ASN A 538 -26.60 -10.40 43.72
CA ASN A 538 -28.04 -10.40 43.44
C ASN A 538 -28.54 -9.20 42.63
N PHE A 539 -27.63 -8.30 42.21
CA PHE A 539 -28.05 -7.11 41.48
C PHE A 539 -28.01 -7.40 39.97
N PHE A 540 -29.17 -7.27 39.33
CA PHE A 540 -29.31 -7.25 37.88
C PHE A 540 -29.66 -5.83 37.47
N ASP A 541 -28.82 -5.22 36.66
CA ASP A 541 -29.13 -3.93 36.05
C ASP A 541 -30.09 -4.17 34.88
N ASP A 542 -31.39 -4.07 35.17
CA ASP A 542 -32.46 -4.18 34.17
C ASP A 542 -32.61 -2.89 33.33
N SER A 543 -31.72 -1.90 33.50
CA SER A 543 -31.81 -0.69 32.69
C SER A 543 -31.40 -0.96 31.24
N GLU A 544 -32.20 -0.42 30.31
CA GLU A 544 -31.90 -0.49 28.88
C GLU A 544 -30.59 0.25 28.53
N VAL A 545 -30.23 1.26 29.34
CA VAL A 545 -29.04 2.09 29.17
C VAL A 545 -27.92 1.63 30.09
N LYS A 546 -27.04 0.77 29.55
CA LYS A 546 -25.83 0.34 30.26
C LYS A 546 -24.94 1.54 30.59
N ILE A 547 -24.61 1.68 31.87
CA ILE A 547 -23.70 2.73 32.33
C ILE A 547 -22.29 2.42 31.83
N PRO A 548 -21.56 3.39 31.23
CA PRO A 548 -20.16 3.19 30.86
C PRO A 548 -19.31 2.84 32.09
N HIS A 549 -18.61 1.71 32.01
CA HIS A 549 -17.67 1.25 33.02
C HIS A 549 -16.51 2.25 33.17
N LEU A 550 -16.12 2.54 34.41
CA LEU A 550 -14.95 3.37 34.73
C LEU A 550 -14.03 2.61 35.67
N LEU A 551 -12.72 2.74 35.42
CA LEU A 551 -11.68 2.13 36.22
C LEU A 551 -11.80 2.55 37.69
N ARG A 552 -11.86 1.56 38.59
CA ARG A 552 -11.87 1.80 40.04
C ARG A 552 -10.53 1.47 40.66
N TYR A 553 -10.08 2.33 41.57
CA TYR A 553 -8.82 2.14 42.30
C TYR A 553 -8.85 1.01 43.33
N ASN A 554 -10.03 0.55 43.77
CA ASN A 554 -10.22 -0.41 44.85
C ASN A 554 -10.91 -1.72 44.40
N ALA A 555 -10.87 -2.05 43.10
CA ALA A 555 -11.45 -3.28 42.60
C ALA A 555 -10.77 -4.52 43.20
N SER A 556 -11.57 -5.40 43.81
CA SER A 556 -11.11 -6.64 44.46
C SER A 556 -12.07 -7.78 44.09
N PRO A 557 -12.00 -8.29 42.85
CA PRO A 557 -12.96 -9.28 42.36
C PRO A 557 -12.95 -10.60 43.17
N MET A 558 -11.85 -10.90 43.87
CA MET A 558 -11.71 -12.08 44.72
C MET A 558 -12.59 -12.03 45.97
N GLU A 559 -12.98 -10.84 46.44
CA GLU A 559 -13.86 -10.69 47.62
C GLU A 559 -15.33 -10.98 47.31
N CYS A 560 -15.70 -11.09 46.03
CA CYS A 560 -17.08 -11.34 45.60
C CYS A 560 -17.51 -12.81 45.73
N TYR A 561 -16.56 -13.75 45.74
CA TYR A 561 -16.82 -15.19 45.80
C TYR A 561 -15.82 -15.89 46.73
N GLU A 562 -16.30 -16.51 47.80
CA GLU A 562 -15.45 -17.22 48.77
C GLU A 562 -14.92 -18.57 48.27
N ASP A 563 -15.52 -19.14 47.21
CA ASP A 563 -15.20 -20.47 46.69
C ASP A 563 -13.95 -20.52 45.78
N GLY A 564 -13.28 -19.38 45.58
CA GLY A 564 -12.05 -19.30 44.78
C GLY A 564 -12.27 -19.35 43.27
N ARG A 565 -13.51 -19.34 42.75
CA ARG A 565 -13.76 -19.40 41.30
C ARG A 565 -13.13 -18.24 40.54
N VAL A 566 -13.18 -17.03 41.12
CA VAL A 566 -12.60 -15.82 40.52
C VAL A 566 -11.07 -15.91 40.49
N GLN A 567 -10.46 -16.43 41.56
CA GLN A 567 -9.02 -16.65 41.60
C GLN A 567 -8.57 -17.65 40.52
N SER A 568 -9.36 -18.71 40.30
CA SER A 568 -9.13 -19.67 39.21
C SER A 568 -9.19 -18.99 37.84
N ILE A 569 -10.21 -18.15 37.60
CA ILE A 569 -10.37 -17.40 36.35
C ILE A 569 -9.20 -16.43 36.12
N LEU A 570 -8.79 -15.66 37.14
CA LEU A 570 -7.66 -14.73 37.04
C LEU A 570 -6.35 -15.46 36.74
N LYS A 571 -6.15 -16.63 37.35
CA LYS A 571 -5.00 -17.50 37.03
C LYS A 571 -5.04 -17.95 35.57
N ASP A 572 -6.18 -18.44 35.09
CA ASP A 572 -6.35 -18.85 33.69
C ASP A 572 -6.09 -17.67 32.72
N ILE A 573 -6.64 -16.48 33.00
CA ILE A 573 -6.39 -15.26 32.20
C ILE A 573 -4.90 -14.92 32.17
N SER A 574 -4.21 -14.97 33.31
CA SER A 574 -2.78 -14.68 33.38
C SER A 574 -1.93 -15.69 32.62
N GLU A 575 -2.24 -16.99 32.73
CA GLU A 575 -1.55 -18.05 32.01
C GLU A 575 -1.78 -17.95 30.50
N ILE A 576 -3.02 -17.68 30.08
CA ILE A 576 -3.38 -17.46 28.69
C ILE A 576 -2.67 -16.22 28.13
N GLY A 577 -2.70 -15.10 28.86
CA GLY A 577 -2.03 -13.86 28.45
C GLY A 577 -0.52 -14.07 28.30
N HIS A 578 0.11 -14.77 29.24
CA HIS A 578 1.52 -15.13 29.13
C HIS A 578 1.80 -16.04 27.92
N HIS A 579 0.92 -17.03 27.68
CA HIS A 579 1.04 -17.94 26.53
C HIS A 579 0.94 -17.18 25.20
N LEU A 580 -0.04 -16.28 25.04
CA LEU A 580 -0.21 -15.45 23.85
C LEU A 580 1.06 -14.62 23.56
N ALA A 581 1.67 -14.06 24.61
CA ALA A 581 2.87 -13.24 24.46
C ALA A 581 4.14 -14.04 24.14
N LYS A 582 4.18 -15.34 24.48
CA LYS A 582 5.40 -16.16 24.40
C LYS A 582 5.40 -17.24 23.32
N TYR A 583 4.25 -17.72 22.88
CA TYR A 583 4.19 -18.78 21.88
C TYR A 583 4.76 -18.33 20.51
N GLU A 584 4.29 -17.20 20.01
CA GLU A 584 4.77 -16.55 18.79
C GLU A 584 5.35 -15.17 19.11
N GLU A 585 6.34 -15.13 20.01
CA GLU A 585 6.84 -13.90 20.64
C GLU A 585 7.21 -12.79 19.64
N VAL A 586 7.86 -13.14 18.53
CA VAL A 586 8.28 -12.17 17.49
C VAL A 586 7.06 -11.54 16.81
N ASN A 587 6.10 -12.37 16.39
CA ASN A 587 4.89 -11.90 15.71
C ASN A 587 4.00 -11.10 16.68
N TRP A 588 3.87 -11.57 17.92
CA TRP A 588 3.10 -10.90 18.96
C TRP A 588 3.67 -9.52 19.27
N LYS A 589 4.98 -9.46 19.50
CA LYS A 589 5.70 -8.20 19.74
C LYS A 589 5.49 -7.23 18.59
N ARG A 590 5.64 -7.68 17.34
CA ARG A 590 5.43 -6.82 16.17
C ARG A 590 4.00 -6.32 16.08
N LEU A 591 2.99 -7.15 16.39
CA LEU A 591 1.56 -6.78 16.29
C LEU A 591 1.21 -5.74 17.34
N ARG A 592 1.69 -5.98 18.56
CA ARG A 592 1.56 -5.06 19.69
C ARG A 592 2.27 -3.74 19.41
N ASP A 593 3.51 -3.77 18.95
CA ASP A 593 4.31 -2.57 18.71
C ASP A 593 3.71 -1.70 17.59
N SER A 594 3.16 -2.32 16.53
CA SER A 594 2.36 -1.63 15.51
C SER A 594 1.06 -1.04 16.06
N THR A 595 0.40 -1.74 16.97
CA THR A 595 -0.80 -1.21 17.65
C THR A 595 -0.45 0.02 18.52
N LEU A 596 0.68 -0.03 19.24
CA LEU A 596 1.16 1.07 20.07
C LEU A 596 1.64 2.28 19.25
N GLU A 597 2.13 2.07 18.03
CA GLU A 597 2.46 3.16 17.09
C GLU A 597 1.22 4.04 16.79
N ILE A 598 0.04 3.44 16.59
CA ILE A 598 -1.21 4.16 16.34
C ILE A 598 -1.53 5.08 17.52
N PHE A 599 -1.50 4.57 18.75
CA PHE A 599 -1.83 5.37 19.93
C PHE A 599 -0.81 6.49 20.21
N ARG A 600 0.48 6.26 19.92
CA ARG A 600 1.51 7.31 19.99
C ARG A 600 1.26 8.41 18.95
N HIS A 601 0.77 8.06 17.77
CA HIS A 601 0.38 9.04 16.76
C HIS A 601 -0.88 9.82 17.18
N MET A 602 -1.90 9.13 17.70
CA MET A 602 -3.12 9.78 18.22
C MET A 602 -2.81 10.76 19.35
N ASP A 603 -1.95 10.38 20.29
CA ASP A 603 -1.56 11.21 21.43
C ASP A 603 -0.84 12.51 21.00
N LYS A 604 0.03 12.43 19.99
CA LYS A 604 0.71 13.60 19.42
C LYS A 604 -0.26 14.58 18.76
N HIS A 605 -1.22 14.08 17.98
CA HIS A 605 -2.16 14.94 17.24
C HIS A 605 -3.30 15.49 18.09
N GLU A 606 -3.66 14.84 19.20
CA GLU A 606 -4.61 15.41 20.17
C GLU A 606 -4.12 16.72 20.80
N GLY A 607 -2.80 16.98 20.82
CA GLY A 607 -2.24 18.25 21.28
C GLY A 607 -2.32 19.37 20.22
N ASP A 608 -2.08 19.04 18.94
CA ASP A 608 -2.02 20.03 17.85
C ASP A 608 -3.41 20.65 17.53
N ASP A 609 -4.49 19.88 17.71
CA ASP A 609 -5.86 20.34 17.48
C ASP A 609 -6.36 21.33 18.56
N ASP A 610 -5.67 21.40 19.70
CA ASP A 610 -5.93 22.38 20.74
C ASP A 610 -5.23 23.73 20.46
N ASP A 611 -4.08 23.74 19.78
CA ASP A 611 -3.33 24.96 19.46
C ASP A 611 -3.78 25.68 18.17
N LYS A 612 -4.44 24.97 17.24
CA LYS A 612 -4.95 25.55 15.98
C LYS A 612 -6.33 26.22 16.11
N LYS A 613 -6.89 26.28 17.31
CA LYS A 613 -8.20 26.90 17.61
C LYS A 613 -8.02 28.02 18.62
#